data_AF-A0ABD5LU36-F1
#
_entry.id   AF-A0ABD5LU36-F1
#
_cell.length_a   1.000
_cell.length_b   1.000
_cell.length_c   1.000
_cell.angle_alpha   90.00
_cell.angle_beta   90.00
_cell.angle_gamma   90.00
#
_symmetry.space_group_name_H-M   'P 1'
#
loop_
_entity.id
_entity.type
_entity.pdbx_description
1 polymer ?
#
loop_
_entity_poly.entity_id
_entity_poly.type
_entity_poly.pdbx_seq_one_letter_code
_entity_poly.pdbx_strand_id
1 'polypeptide(L)'
;MQILMPKQSGKLGRRLYLAFIFSSLLTLLIGGVIFFMWGKLATQINASVGDSLPMLTTSYNMERYSTNLQMLLKEREQTQRKSVSEQQKQQIYQLLDNLREFPIEQQSQRTFYNQLVDDLSNLIEQQDILLDKRRELENRLAQLLGQLAWMHDAVGEDIKPLLNEIEWHVSQMLNEKNVQENSLQLLLESTLLQELFTTENELISLVEEIAHQRYSRDIDVAFHYISVKIDEIIALNQKLKSYPSTIAHRQVLQEIIAITRFDGDIYQTLIDDVETEKKLKALTLN
;
A
#
# COMPACT_ATOMS: atom_id res chain seq x y z
N MET A 1 16.20 -29.33 35.88
CA MET A 1 14.90 -28.73 36.21
C MET A 1 14.83 -27.41 35.45
N GLN A 2 14.05 -27.38 34.37
CA GLN A 2 13.94 -26.25 33.44
C GLN A 2 13.20 -25.09 34.12
N ILE A 3 13.80 -23.90 34.12
CA ILE A 3 13.10 -22.66 34.43
C ILE A 3 12.71 -22.02 33.10
N LEU A 4 11.40 -21.95 32.89
CA LEU A 4 10.73 -21.34 31.75
C LEU A 4 11.11 -19.87 31.59
N MET A 5 11.62 -19.51 30.42
CA MET A 5 11.59 -18.13 29.92
C MET A 5 10.27 -17.88 29.20
N PRO A 6 9.55 -16.77 29.47
CA PRO A 6 8.51 -16.30 28.57
C PRO A 6 9.17 -15.60 27.36
N LYS A 7 9.02 -16.24 26.21
CA LYS A 7 9.35 -15.75 24.88
C LYS A 7 8.15 -14.95 24.37
N GLN A 8 8.22 -13.61 24.38
CA GLN A 8 7.47 -12.70 23.50
C GLN A 8 7.78 -11.22 23.83
N SER A 9 8.76 -10.61 23.15
CA SER A 9 8.95 -9.14 23.16
C SER A 9 9.64 -8.63 21.87
N GLY A 10 9.38 -9.25 20.71
CA GLY A 10 10.09 -8.98 19.46
C GLY A 10 9.54 -7.88 18.54
N LYS A 11 8.36 -7.28 18.82
CA LYS A 11 7.74 -6.26 17.93
C LYS A 11 7.49 -4.91 18.59
N LEU A 12 7.32 -4.85 19.92
CA LEU A 12 7.18 -3.59 20.66
C LEU A 12 8.55 -2.94 20.94
N GLY A 13 9.57 -3.76 21.25
CA GLY A 13 10.91 -3.26 21.57
C GLY A 13 11.59 -2.53 20.42
N ARG A 14 11.37 -2.94 19.16
CA ARG A 14 12.03 -2.36 17.98
C ARG A 14 11.42 -1.03 17.53
N ARG A 15 10.10 -0.86 17.66
CA ARG A 15 9.43 0.45 17.53
C ARG A 15 9.89 1.44 18.61
N LEU A 16 10.10 0.93 19.83
CA LEU A 16 10.64 1.73 20.93
C LEU A 16 12.11 2.11 20.69
N TYR A 17 12.93 1.18 20.19
CA TYR A 17 14.35 1.41 19.86
C TYR A 17 14.57 2.39 18.71
N LEU A 18 13.64 2.48 17.74
CA LEU A 18 13.76 3.43 16.60
C LEU A 18 13.24 4.82 16.93
N ALA A 19 12.16 4.92 17.72
CA ALA A 19 11.87 6.17 18.41
C ALA A 19 13.08 6.63 19.23
N PHE A 20 13.86 5.68 19.80
CA PHE A 20 15.10 5.94 20.52
C PHE A 20 16.28 6.34 19.64
N ILE A 21 16.41 5.82 18.40
CA ILE A 21 17.47 6.21 17.46
C ILE A 21 17.17 7.57 16.87
N PHE A 22 15.92 7.83 16.46
CA PHE A 22 15.50 9.13 15.99
C PHE A 22 15.53 10.18 17.12
N SER A 23 15.06 9.83 18.32
CA SER A 23 15.24 10.69 19.50
C SER A 23 16.70 10.80 19.88
N SER A 24 17.56 9.78 19.69
CA SER A 24 19.00 9.87 19.97
C SER A 24 19.70 10.77 18.97
N LEU A 25 19.37 10.71 17.68
CA LEU A 25 19.95 11.58 16.64
C LEU A 25 19.53 13.03 16.89
N LEU A 26 18.26 13.23 17.26
CA LEU A 26 17.73 14.52 17.65
C LEU A 26 18.32 15.03 18.97
N THR A 27 18.48 14.15 19.96
CA THR A 27 19.15 14.46 21.23
C THR A 27 20.65 14.66 21.03
N LEU A 28 21.26 14.10 19.97
CA LEU A 28 22.62 14.38 19.54
C LEU A 28 22.71 15.77 18.88
N LEU A 29 21.71 16.17 18.10
CA LEU A 29 21.61 17.54 17.59
C LEU A 29 21.44 18.54 18.74
N ILE A 30 20.48 18.30 19.63
CA ILE A 30 20.24 19.12 20.82
C ILE A 30 21.47 19.11 21.76
N GLY A 31 22.05 17.94 22.00
CA GLY A 31 23.21 17.73 22.86
C GLY A 31 24.48 18.33 22.29
N GLY A 32 24.67 18.29 20.97
CA GLY A 32 25.74 18.99 20.26
C GLY A 32 25.62 20.50 20.42
N VAL A 33 24.39 21.04 20.34
CA VAL A 33 24.10 22.46 20.59
C VAL A 33 24.33 22.83 22.06
N ILE A 34 23.90 22.00 23.03
CA ILE A 34 24.10 22.23 24.47
C ILE A 34 25.58 22.16 24.87
N PHE A 35 26.32 21.18 24.34
CA PHE A 35 27.77 21.06 24.54
C PHE A 35 28.49 22.30 24.01
N PHE A 36 28.03 22.84 22.89
CA PHE A 36 28.57 24.07 22.31
C PHE A 36 28.21 25.32 23.11
N MET A 37 26.98 25.42 23.63
CA MET A 37 26.55 26.48 24.55
C MET A 37 27.39 26.49 25.84
N TRP A 38 27.72 25.31 26.38
CA TRP A 38 28.61 25.20 27.55
C TRP A 38 30.05 25.62 27.25
N GLY A 39 30.56 25.33 26.05
CA GLY A 39 31.87 25.81 25.58
C GLY A 39 31.95 27.34 25.49
N LYS A 40 30.84 28.01 25.11
CA LYS A 40 30.73 29.48 25.06
C LYS A 40 30.60 30.09 26.48
N LEU A 41 29.84 29.46 27.39
CA LEU A 41 29.77 29.90 28.80
C LEU A 41 31.12 29.85 29.52
N ALA A 42 31.92 28.79 29.31
CA ALA A 42 33.23 28.66 29.97
C ALA A 42 34.24 29.73 29.51
N THR A 43 34.08 30.27 28.29
CA THR A 43 34.96 31.29 27.70
C THR A 43 34.42 32.72 27.81
N GLN A 44 33.12 32.91 28.09
CA GLN A 44 32.46 34.23 28.18
C GLN A 44 31.87 34.59 29.56
N ILE A 45 32.29 33.94 30.66
CA ILE A 45 31.95 34.41 32.03
C ILE A 45 32.54 35.79 32.38
N ASN A 46 33.42 36.35 31.54
CA ASN A 46 34.03 37.67 31.78
C ASN A 46 33.63 38.79 30.80
N ALA A 47 32.72 38.55 29.84
CA ALA A 47 32.30 39.61 28.93
C ALA A 47 30.82 39.48 28.53
N SER A 48 30.01 40.33 29.14
CA SER A 48 28.67 40.75 28.70
C SER A 48 27.49 39.80 28.95
N VAL A 49 26.74 40.10 30.02
CA VAL A 49 25.40 39.57 30.35
C VAL A 49 24.30 40.18 29.42
N GLY A 50 24.67 40.60 28.20
CA GLY A 50 23.75 41.20 27.21
C GLY A 50 23.35 40.30 26.05
N ASP A 51 24.14 39.27 25.71
CA ASP A 51 24.00 38.51 24.45
C ASP A 51 23.38 37.10 24.61
N SER A 52 22.96 36.73 25.82
CA SER A 52 22.37 35.40 26.10
C SER A 52 20.88 35.27 25.71
N LEU A 53 20.21 36.37 25.35
CA LEU A 53 18.82 36.39 24.85
C LEU A 53 18.65 35.83 23.43
N PRO A 54 19.47 36.20 22.42
CA PRO A 54 19.40 35.57 21.09
C PRO A 54 19.78 34.09 21.10
N MET A 55 20.43 33.58 22.16
CA MET A 55 20.79 32.16 22.28
C MET A 55 19.58 31.27 22.64
N LEU A 56 18.67 31.77 23.49
CA LEU A 56 17.44 31.07 23.87
C LEU A 56 16.42 31.04 22.74
N THR A 57 16.29 32.12 21.97
CA THR A 57 15.40 32.16 20.79
C THR A 57 15.87 31.24 19.67
N THR A 58 17.19 31.12 19.50
CA THR A 58 17.85 30.29 18.49
C THR A 58 17.67 28.78 18.74
N SER A 59 17.85 28.32 19.98
CA SER A 59 17.55 26.92 20.37
C SER A 59 16.05 26.61 20.28
N TYR A 60 15.20 27.56 20.70
CA TYR A 60 13.74 27.43 20.64
C TYR A 60 13.22 27.30 19.20
N ASN A 61 13.78 28.07 18.26
CA ASN A 61 13.40 27.99 16.84
C ASN A 61 13.80 26.65 16.21
N MET A 62 14.99 26.12 16.53
CA MET A 62 15.41 24.77 16.09
C MET A 62 14.50 23.66 16.61
N GLU A 63 14.18 23.69 17.90
CA GLU A 63 13.27 22.73 18.52
C GLU A 63 11.88 22.78 17.87
N ARG A 64 11.40 24.01 17.60
CA ARG A 64 10.13 24.23 16.91
C ARG A 64 10.15 23.72 15.46
N TYR A 65 11.21 23.99 14.70
CA TYR A 65 11.36 23.47 13.33
C TYR A 65 11.42 21.96 13.31
N SER A 66 12.17 21.34 14.23
CA SER A 66 12.24 19.88 14.34
C SER A 66 10.89 19.25 14.71
N THR A 67 10.19 19.81 15.70
CA THR A 67 8.88 19.31 16.13
C THR A 67 7.86 19.41 15.00
N ASN A 68 7.87 20.53 14.27
CA ASN A 68 7.02 20.72 13.10
C ASN A 68 7.38 19.74 11.97
N LEU A 69 8.66 19.49 11.73
CA LEU A 69 9.13 18.50 10.75
C LEU A 69 8.62 17.10 11.09
N GLN A 70 8.74 16.68 12.36
CA GLN A 70 8.23 15.38 12.82
C GLN A 70 6.72 15.25 12.64
N MET A 71 5.99 16.30 12.99
CA MET A 71 4.54 16.34 12.83
C MET A 71 4.16 16.21 11.36
N LEU A 72 4.75 17.03 10.48
CA LEU A 72 4.46 17.04 9.05
C LEU A 72 4.84 15.73 8.37
N LEU A 73 6.00 15.13 8.72
CA LEU A 73 6.40 13.83 8.17
C LEU A 73 5.43 12.72 8.58
N LYS A 74 5.00 12.71 9.86
CA LYS A 74 4.02 11.74 10.36
C LYS A 74 2.65 11.93 9.73
N GLU A 75 2.19 13.17 9.58
CA GLU A 75 0.92 13.47 8.90
C GLU A 75 0.99 13.09 7.42
N ARG A 76 2.12 13.31 6.76
CA ARG A 76 2.31 12.97 5.34
C ARG A 76 2.33 11.48 5.09
N GLU A 77 2.90 10.69 6.00
CA GLU A 77 2.84 9.23 5.96
C GLU A 77 1.39 8.71 5.95
N GLN A 78 0.46 9.42 6.60
CA GLN A 78 -0.95 9.06 6.70
C GLN A 78 -1.83 9.72 5.63
N THR A 79 -1.29 10.68 4.88
CA THR A 79 -2.06 11.48 3.92
C THR A 79 -2.24 10.72 2.61
N GLN A 80 -3.50 10.44 2.24
CA GLN A 80 -3.86 9.81 0.96
C GLN A 80 -4.11 10.83 -0.16
N ARG A 81 -4.50 12.06 0.18
CA ARG A 81 -4.81 13.11 -0.80
C ARG A 81 -3.52 13.71 -1.38
N LYS A 82 -3.33 13.56 -2.70
CA LYS A 82 -2.14 14.08 -3.41
C LYS A 82 -1.93 15.57 -3.18
N SER A 83 -2.97 16.39 -3.31
CA SER A 83 -2.86 17.85 -3.13
C SER A 83 -2.35 18.25 -1.74
N VAL A 84 -2.79 17.55 -0.70
CA VAL A 84 -2.34 17.78 0.68
C VAL A 84 -0.89 17.30 0.87
N SER A 85 -0.54 16.15 0.28
CA SER A 85 0.84 15.62 0.29
C SER A 85 1.85 16.58 -0.38
N GLU A 86 1.47 17.19 -1.50
CA GLU A 86 2.31 18.17 -2.20
C GLU A 86 2.48 19.46 -1.38
N GLN A 87 1.43 19.92 -0.71
CA GLN A 87 1.53 21.09 0.18
C GLN A 87 2.44 20.78 1.37
N GLN A 88 2.30 19.61 2.00
CA GLN A 88 3.17 19.17 3.10
C GLN A 88 4.62 19.06 2.64
N LYS A 89 4.86 18.54 1.44
CA LYS A 89 6.20 18.46 0.83
C LYS A 89 6.82 19.85 0.74
N GLN A 90 6.11 20.84 0.20
CA GLN A 90 6.60 22.23 0.12
C GLN A 90 6.93 22.80 1.50
N GLN A 91 6.10 22.55 2.51
CA GLN A 91 6.35 23.00 3.89
C GLN A 91 7.60 22.35 4.50
N ILE A 92 7.82 21.06 4.22
CA ILE A 92 9.01 20.32 4.66
C ILE A 92 10.27 20.91 4.03
N TYR A 93 10.30 21.14 2.72
CA TYR A 93 11.46 21.75 2.06
C TYR A 93 11.73 23.19 2.53
N GLN A 94 10.68 23.98 2.80
CA GLN A 94 10.84 25.30 3.40
C GLN A 94 11.46 25.22 4.81
N LEU A 95 11.07 24.24 5.63
CA LEU A 95 11.69 24.01 6.94
C LEU A 95 13.15 23.59 6.81
N LEU A 96 13.49 22.75 5.82
CA LEU A 96 14.87 22.34 5.53
C LEU A 96 15.73 23.51 5.06
N ASP A 97 15.20 24.40 4.21
CA ASP A 97 15.90 25.60 3.76
C ASP A 97 16.16 26.56 4.93
N ASN A 98 15.16 26.77 5.80
CA ASN A 98 15.34 27.54 7.04
C ASN A 98 16.39 26.90 7.97
N LEU A 99 16.48 25.57 8.01
CA LEU A 99 17.52 24.88 8.77
C LEU A 99 18.89 25.06 8.11
N ARG A 100 19.02 25.06 6.78
CA ARG A 100 20.29 25.31 6.06
C ARG A 100 20.81 26.73 6.23
N GLU A 101 19.92 27.71 6.31
CA GLU A 101 20.27 29.13 6.47
C GLU A 101 20.66 29.51 7.92
N PHE A 102 20.70 28.53 8.83
CA PHE A 102 20.99 28.78 10.23
C PHE A 102 22.39 29.38 10.42
N PRO A 103 22.52 30.52 11.13
CA PRO A 103 23.78 31.24 11.25
C PRO A 103 24.74 30.52 12.20
N ILE A 104 25.66 29.73 11.65
CA ILE A 104 26.75 29.07 12.37
C ILE A 104 28.06 29.85 12.12
N GLU A 105 28.61 30.44 13.18
CA GLU A 105 29.79 31.32 13.16
C GLU A 105 31.08 30.58 12.72
N GLN A 106 31.21 29.29 13.05
CA GLN A 106 32.42 28.51 12.79
C GLN A 106 32.30 27.66 11.51
N GLN A 107 33.24 27.86 10.57
CA GLN A 107 33.19 27.26 9.23
C GLN A 107 33.14 25.71 9.23
N SER A 108 33.97 25.04 10.04
CA SER A 108 34.00 23.57 10.10
C SER A 108 32.70 22.95 10.62
N GLN A 109 32.04 23.64 11.56
CA GLN A 109 30.75 23.21 12.11
C GLN A 109 29.60 23.52 11.18
N ARG A 110 29.66 24.65 10.47
CA ARG A 110 28.71 24.96 9.41
C ARG A 110 28.73 23.89 8.33
N THR A 111 29.92 23.41 7.94
CA THR A 111 30.05 22.30 6.99
C THR A 111 29.43 21.01 7.53
N PHE A 112 29.73 20.62 8.77
CA PHE A 112 29.16 19.40 9.37
C PHE A 112 27.63 19.46 9.54
N TYR A 113 27.12 20.60 10.00
CA TYR A 113 25.68 20.80 10.18
C TYR A 113 24.94 20.84 8.83
N ASN A 114 25.47 21.53 7.83
CA ASN A 114 24.88 21.53 6.49
C ASN A 114 24.85 20.11 5.91
N GLN A 115 25.89 19.31 6.14
CA GLN A 115 25.93 17.92 5.72
C GLN A 115 24.82 17.08 6.40
N LEU A 116 24.56 17.29 7.70
CA LEU A 116 23.43 16.63 8.38
C LEU A 116 22.07 17.05 7.81
N VAL A 117 21.89 18.33 7.46
CA VAL A 117 20.64 18.82 6.85
C VAL A 117 20.48 18.28 5.42
N ASP A 118 21.58 18.11 4.68
CA ASP A 118 21.58 17.51 3.36
C ASP A 118 21.26 16.00 3.42
N ASP A 119 21.85 15.27 4.37
CA ASP A 119 21.53 13.86 4.62
C ASP A 119 20.05 13.67 4.99
N LEU A 120 19.51 14.56 5.85
CA LEU A 120 18.09 14.57 6.21
C LEU A 120 17.21 14.86 4.98
N SER A 121 17.60 15.83 4.15
CA SER A 121 16.89 16.18 2.91
C SER A 121 16.84 15.00 1.96
N ASN A 122 17.95 14.27 1.80
CA ASN A 122 18.04 13.09 0.94
C ASN A 122 17.14 11.95 1.45
N LEU A 123 17.10 11.71 2.77
CA LEU A 123 16.22 10.71 3.37
C LEU A 123 14.74 11.06 3.17
N ILE A 124 14.38 12.33 3.37
CA ILE A 124 13.02 12.82 3.15
C ILE A 124 12.63 12.67 1.67
N GLU A 125 13.52 13.01 0.74
CA GLU A 125 13.26 12.85 -0.69
C GLU A 125 13.03 11.38 -1.08
N GLN A 126 13.84 10.45 -0.56
CA GLN A 126 13.64 9.02 -0.79
C GLN A 126 12.30 8.53 -0.21
N GLN A 127 11.95 8.99 0.99
CA GLN A 127 10.67 8.68 1.61
C GLN A 127 9.50 9.25 0.78
N ASP A 128 9.63 10.47 0.26
CA ASP A 128 8.63 11.13 -0.56
C ASP A 128 8.31 10.34 -1.83
N ILE A 129 9.34 9.91 -2.55
CA ILE A 129 9.20 9.11 -3.78
C ILE A 129 8.43 7.83 -3.50
N LEU A 130 8.75 7.14 -2.41
CA LEU A 130 8.09 5.88 -2.05
C LEU A 130 6.65 6.09 -1.56
N LEU A 131 6.37 7.15 -0.80
CA LEU A 131 5.02 7.49 -0.37
C LEU A 131 4.12 7.85 -1.56
N ASP A 132 4.65 8.60 -2.53
CA ASP A 132 3.93 8.91 -3.77
C ASP A 132 3.68 7.65 -4.59
N LYS A 133 4.67 6.76 -4.68
CA LYS A 133 4.51 5.47 -5.36
C LYS A 133 3.45 4.60 -4.70
N ARG A 134 3.43 4.51 -3.37
CA ARG A 134 2.40 3.77 -2.62
C ARG A 134 0.99 4.30 -2.94
N ARG A 135 0.80 5.63 -2.95
CA ARG A 135 -0.50 6.23 -3.31
C ARG A 135 -0.92 5.90 -4.75
N GLU A 136 0.03 5.94 -5.69
CA GLU A 136 -0.23 5.56 -7.08
C GLU A 136 -0.71 4.10 -7.17
N LEU A 137 -0.02 3.19 -6.49
CA LEU A 137 -0.33 1.76 -6.47
C LEU A 137 -1.66 1.48 -5.76
N GLU A 138 -1.96 2.14 -4.63
CA GLU A 138 -3.25 2.02 -3.94
C GLU A 138 -4.42 2.47 -4.84
N ASN A 139 -4.26 3.59 -5.56
CA ASN A 139 -5.27 4.06 -6.49
C ASN A 139 -5.43 3.11 -7.68
N ARG A 140 -4.33 2.61 -8.25
CA ARG A 140 -4.37 1.64 -9.36
C ARG A 140 -5.04 0.34 -8.91
N LEU A 141 -4.71 -0.16 -7.72
CA LEU A 141 -5.33 -1.36 -7.16
C LEU A 141 -6.84 -1.15 -6.96
N ALA A 142 -7.26 0.00 -6.42
CA ALA A 142 -8.69 0.32 -6.27
C ALA A 142 -9.42 0.39 -7.62
N GLN A 143 -8.78 0.94 -8.66
CA GLN A 143 -9.34 0.96 -10.02
C GLN A 143 -9.47 -0.45 -10.61
N LEU A 144 -8.45 -1.29 -10.46
CA LEU A 144 -8.48 -2.67 -10.97
C LEU A 144 -9.53 -3.52 -10.25
N LEU A 145 -9.64 -3.39 -8.92
CA LEU A 145 -10.69 -4.08 -8.15
C LEU A 145 -12.09 -3.55 -8.51
N GLY A 146 -12.24 -2.24 -8.73
CA GLY A 146 -13.49 -1.66 -9.23
C GLY A 146 -13.87 -2.17 -10.63
N GLN A 147 -12.89 -2.32 -11.53
CA GLN A 147 -13.10 -2.91 -12.85
C GLN A 147 -13.50 -4.38 -12.74
N LEU A 148 -12.85 -5.15 -11.86
CA LEU A 148 -13.18 -6.54 -11.59
C LEU A 148 -14.62 -6.69 -11.08
N ALA A 149 -15.01 -5.87 -10.09
CA ALA A 149 -16.38 -5.85 -9.56
C ALA A 149 -17.41 -5.47 -10.63
N TRP A 150 -17.11 -4.49 -11.48
CA TRP A 150 -18.01 -4.13 -12.58
C TRP A 150 -18.18 -5.26 -13.61
N MET A 151 -17.10 -5.97 -13.95
CA MET A 151 -17.18 -7.14 -14.85
C MET A 151 -17.94 -8.29 -14.21
N HIS A 152 -17.79 -8.52 -12.91
CA HIS A 152 -18.57 -9.49 -12.15
C HIS A 152 -20.07 -9.20 -12.20
N ASP A 153 -20.45 -7.94 -11.94
CA ASP A 153 -21.83 -7.51 -12.01
C ASP A 153 -22.39 -7.71 -13.43
N ALA A 154 -21.62 -7.36 -14.47
CA ALA A 154 -22.01 -7.59 -15.86
C ALA A 154 -22.21 -9.08 -16.18
N VAL A 155 -21.33 -9.95 -15.70
CA VAL A 155 -21.48 -11.41 -15.79
C VAL A 155 -22.77 -11.87 -15.12
N GLY A 156 -23.05 -11.39 -13.91
CA GLY A 156 -24.26 -11.74 -13.17
C GLY A 156 -25.55 -11.23 -13.82
N GLU A 157 -25.52 -10.05 -14.43
CA GLU A 157 -26.63 -9.49 -15.21
C GLU A 157 -26.91 -10.27 -16.48
N ASP A 158 -25.88 -10.76 -17.17
CA ASP A 158 -26.01 -11.54 -18.41
C ASP A 158 -26.45 -13.00 -18.17
N ILE A 159 -25.99 -13.63 -17.08
CA ILE A 159 -26.31 -15.04 -16.78
C ILE A 159 -27.77 -15.21 -16.36
N LYS A 160 -28.32 -14.30 -15.55
CA LYS A 160 -29.70 -14.39 -15.03
C LYS A 160 -30.77 -14.60 -16.12
N PRO A 161 -30.82 -13.80 -17.20
CA PRO A 161 -31.81 -14.00 -18.26
C PRO A 161 -31.60 -15.33 -18.99
N LEU A 162 -30.35 -15.76 -19.21
CA LEU A 162 -30.06 -17.05 -19.83
C LEU A 162 -30.58 -18.22 -18.98
N LEU A 163 -30.35 -18.18 -17.67
CA LEU A 163 -30.88 -19.19 -16.75
C LEU A 163 -32.41 -19.19 -16.73
N ASN A 164 -33.04 -18.02 -16.67
CA ASN A 164 -34.51 -17.90 -16.71
C ASN A 164 -35.10 -18.45 -18.01
N GLU A 165 -34.46 -18.19 -19.15
CA GLU A 165 -34.88 -18.71 -20.46
C GLU A 165 -34.76 -20.24 -20.52
N ILE A 166 -33.66 -20.80 -20.02
CA ILE A 166 -33.46 -22.25 -19.92
C ILE A 166 -34.51 -22.88 -19.00
N GLU A 167 -34.75 -22.30 -17.82
CA GLU A 167 -35.77 -22.76 -16.87
C GLU A 167 -37.18 -22.75 -17.48
N TRP A 168 -37.51 -21.69 -18.21
CA TRP A 168 -38.78 -21.59 -18.92
C TRP A 168 -38.91 -22.68 -19.99
N HIS A 169 -37.88 -22.87 -20.83
CA HIS A 169 -37.87 -23.92 -21.87
C HIS A 169 -38.00 -25.33 -21.27
N VAL A 170 -37.26 -25.63 -20.20
CA VAL A 170 -37.35 -26.93 -19.50
C VAL A 170 -38.75 -27.14 -18.94
N SER A 171 -39.36 -26.12 -18.35
CA SER A 171 -40.71 -26.20 -17.78
C SER A 171 -41.77 -26.48 -18.85
N GLN A 172 -41.68 -25.85 -20.03
CA GLN A 172 -42.58 -26.14 -21.15
C GLN A 172 -42.44 -27.59 -21.63
N MET A 173 -41.22 -28.08 -21.82
CA MET A 173 -40.97 -29.44 -22.32
C MET A 173 -41.41 -30.53 -21.35
N LEU A 174 -41.28 -30.30 -20.03
CA LEU A 174 -41.80 -31.22 -19.00
C LEU A 174 -43.34 -31.31 -19.04
N ASN A 175 -44.02 -30.18 -19.28
CA ASN A 175 -45.47 -30.14 -19.39
C ASN A 175 -45.99 -30.86 -20.65
N GLU A 176 -45.21 -30.86 -21.72
CA GLU A 176 -45.55 -31.52 -22.99
C GLU A 176 -45.27 -33.05 -23.01
N LYS A 177 -44.71 -33.62 -21.93
CA LYS A 177 -44.29 -35.04 -21.84
C LYS A 177 -43.36 -35.50 -22.97
N ASN A 178 -42.62 -34.56 -23.58
CA ASN A 178 -41.75 -34.81 -24.72
C ASN A 178 -40.31 -34.47 -24.34
N VAL A 179 -39.76 -35.23 -23.38
CA VAL A 179 -38.36 -35.06 -22.92
C VAL A 179 -37.44 -35.61 -24.00
N GLN A 180 -37.06 -34.75 -24.94
CA GLN A 180 -36.10 -35.05 -26.01
C GLN A 180 -34.67 -34.76 -25.54
N GLU A 181 -33.67 -35.27 -26.27
CA GLU A 181 -32.24 -35.05 -26.05
C GLU A 181 -31.87 -33.55 -25.85
N ASN A 182 -32.59 -32.65 -26.52
CA ASN A 182 -32.44 -31.19 -26.38
C ASN A 182 -32.69 -30.68 -24.94
N SER A 183 -33.57 -31.32 -24.17
CA SER A 183 -33.86 -30.91 -22.79
C SER A 183 -32.70 -31.23 -21.82
N LEU A 184 -32.02 -32.35 -22.04
CA LEU A 184 -30.83 -32.71 -21.27
C LEU A 184 -29.66 -31.78 -21.59
N GLN A 185 -29.55 -31.32 -22.85
CA GLN A 185 -28.52 -30.37 -23.26
C GLN A 185 -28.72 -28.98 -22.64
N LEU A 186 -29.97 -28.49 -22.53
CA LEU A 186 -30.29 -27.22 -21.85
C LEU A 186 -30.04 -27.31 -20.34
N LEU A 187 -30.40 -28.43 -19.69
CA LEU A 187 -30.09 -28.64 -18.27
C LEU A 187 -28.58 -28.70 -18.01
N LEU A 188 -27.82 -29.33 -18.91
CA LEU A 188 -26.36 -29.34 -18.86
C LEU A 188 -25.79 -27.93 -19.02
N GLU A 189 -26.30 -27.13 -19.96
CA GLU A 189 -25.92 -25.72 -20.17
C GLU A 189 -26.13 -24.91 -18.89
N SER A 190 -27.31 -25.01 -18.28
CA SER A 190 -27.64 -24.30 -17.03
C SER A 190 -26.73 -24.71 -15.88
N THR A 191 -26.45 -26.02 -15.74
CA THR A 191 -25.54 -26.52 -14.69
C THR A 191 -24.12 -25.97 -14.89
N LEU A 192 -23.62 -25.96 -16.13
CA LEU A 192 -22.31 -25.43 -16.46
C LEU A 192 -22.22 -23.92 -16.22
N LEU A 193 -23.28 -23.16 -16.54
CA LEU A 193 -23.34 -21.72 -16.26
C LEU A 193 -23.37 -21.42 -14.76
N GLN A 194 -24.11 -22.19 -13.97
CA GLN A 194 -24.14 -22.04 -12.50
C GLN A 194 -22.79 -22.39 -11.85
N GLU A 195 -22.16 -23.49 -12.29
CA GLU A 195 -20.83 -23.88 -11.82
C GLU A 195 -19.81 -22.78 -12.16
N LEU A 196 -19.83 -22.27 -13.39
CA LEU A 196 -18.95 -21.20 -13.85
C LEU A 196 -19.14 -19.91 -13.06
N PHE A 197 -20.38 -19.48 -12.84
CA PHE A 197 -20.69 -18.31 -12.02
C PHE A 197 -20.18 -18.49 -10.58
N THR A 198 -20.34 -19.68 -10.00
CA THR A 198 -19.85 -19.97 -8.65
C THR A 198 -18.31 -19.91 -8.59
N THR A 199 -17.62 -20.55 -9.54
CA THR A 199 -16.15 -20.55 -9.59
C THR A 199 -15.58 -19.14 -9.84
N GLU A 200 -16.24 -18.33 -10.67
CA GLU A 200 -15.86 -16.93 -10.89
C GLU A 200 -16.04 -16.08 -9.63
N ASN A 201 -17.13 -16.29 -8.88
CA ASN A 201 -17.37 -15.59 -7.63
C ASN A 201 -16.31 -15.94 -6.56
N GLU A 202 -15.91 -17.21 -6.49
CA GLU A 202 -14.79 -17.66 -5.64
C GLU A 202 -13.46 -17.01 -6.07
N LEU A 203 -13.18 -16.94 -7.38
CA LEU A 203 -11.99 -16.29 -7.92
C LEU A 203 -11.93 -14.83 -7.46
N ILE A 204 -13.01 -14.06 -7.63
CA ILE A 204 -13.05 -12.65 -7.26
C ILE A 204 -12.86 -12.48 -5.74
N SER A 205 -13.58 -13.27 -4.95
CA SER A 205 -13.47 -13.25 -3.49
C SER A 205 -12.03 -13.50 -3.03
N LEU A 206 -11.34 -14.45 -3.66
CA LEU A 206 -9.93 -14.73 -3.38
C LEU A 206 -9.03 -13.55 -3.75
N VAL A 207 -9.23 -12.94 -4.91
CA VAL A 207 -8.45 -11.76 -5.35
C VAL A 207 -8.63 -10.60 -4.37
N GLU A 208 -9.85 -10.32 -3.95
CA GLU A 208 -10.16 -9.28 -2.96
C GLU A 208 -9.51 -9.57 -1.61
N GLU A 209 -9.59 -10.82 -1.13
CA GLU A 209 -8.95 -11.24 0.12
C GLU A 209 -7.44 -11.06 0.05
N ILE A 210 -6.80 -11.48 -1.04
CA ILE A 210 -5.36 -11.32 -1.26
C ILE A 210 -4.97 -9.85 -1.28
N ALA A 211 -5.73 -9.01 -1.98
CA ALA A 211 -5.49 -7.57 -2.02
C ALA A 211 -5.62 -6.91 -0.63
N HIS A 212 -6.58 -7.36 0.17
CA HIS A 212 -6.78 -6.88 1.55
C HIS A 212 -5.64 -7.33 2.49
N GLN A 213 -5.17 -8.57 2.34
CA GLN A 213 -4.15 -9.18 3.21
C GLN A 213 -2.72 -9.10 2.66
N ARG A 214 -2.48 -8.29 1.62
CA ARG A 214 -1.26 -8.29 0.82
C ARG A 214 0.06 -8.14 1.60
N TYR A 215 0.05 -7.41 2.71
CA TYR A 215 1.24 -7.20 3.54
C TYR A 215 1.56 -8.35 4.51
N SER A 216 0.63 -9.29 4.69
CA SER A 216 0.76 -10.45 5.58
C SER A 216 0.87 -11.79 4.84
N ARG A 217 0.72 -11.78 3.52
CA ARG A 217 0.67 -12.97 2.69
C ARG A 217 1.81 -12.97 1.67
N ASP A 218 2.24 -14.16 1.28
CA ASP A 218 3.11 -14.33 0.13
C ASP A 218 2.24 -14.26 -1.13
N ILE A 219 2.44 -13.20 -1.93
CA ILE A 219 1.61 -12.90 -3.11
C ILE A 219 1.83 -13.96 -4.19
N ASP A 220 3.07 -14.42 -4.39
CA ASP A 220 3.41 -15.43 -5.41
C ASP A 220 2.67 -16.73 -5.11
N VAL A 221 2.73 -17.17 -3.85
CA VAL A 221 2.02 -18.37 -3.39
C VAL A 221 0.50 -18.19 -3.50
N ALA A 222 -0.03 -17.01 -3.15
CA ALA A 222 -1.46 -16.75 -3.22
C ALA A 222 -1.97 -16.78 -4.67
N PHE A 223 -1.22 -16.22 -5.62
CA PHE A 223 -1.59 -16.23 -7.03
C PHE A 223 -1.46 -17.60 -7.70
N HIS A 224 -0.70 -18.53 -7.12
CA HIS A 224 -0.75 -19.92 -7.56
C HIS A 224 -2.15 -20.54 -7.35
N TYR A 225 -2.82 -20.25 -6.23
CA TYR A 225 -4.21 -20.69 -6.00
C TYR A 225 -5.19 -20.02 -6.97
N ILE A 226 -4.96 -18.74 -7.28
CA ILE A 226 -5.72 -18.02 -8.31
C ILE A 226 -5.57 -18.71 -9.67
N SER A 227 -4.36 -19.15 -10.04
CA SER A 227 -4.14 -19.89 -11.30
C SER A 227 -4.95 -21.19 -11.37
N VAL A 228 -5.06 -21.94 -10.27
CA VAL A 228 -5.91 -23.14 -10.23
C VAL A 228 -7.37 -22.81 -10.50
N LYS A 229 -7.90 -21.73 -9.90
CA LYS A 229 -9.27 -21.28 -10.16
C LYS A 229 -9.49 -20.79 -11.58
N ILE A 230 -8.50 -20.11 -12.15
CA ILE A 230 -8.52 -19.71 -13.57
C ILE A 230 -8.56 -20.94 -14.48
N ASP A 231 -7.79 -21.99 -14.18
CA ASP A 231 -7.80 -23.23 -14.96
C ASP A 231 -9.17 -23.93 -14.90
N GLU A 232 -9.83 -23.93 -13.74
CA GLU A 232 -11.22 -24.41 -13.58
C GLU A 232 -12.19 -23.62 -14.48
N ILE A 233 -12.12 -22.28 -14.45
CA ILE A 233 -12.94 -21.40 -15.29
C ILE A 233 -12.67 -21.64 -16.78
N ILE A 234 -11.40 -21.81 -17.18
CA ILE A 234 -11.02 -22.11 -18.57
C ILE A 234 -11.62 -23.45 -19.00
N ALA A 235 -11.56 -24.48 -18.16
CA ALA A 235 -12.13 -25.78 -18.46
C ALA A 235 -13.66 -25.72 -18.62
N LEU A 236 -14.36 -24.97 -17.76
CA LEU A 236 -15.81 -24.73 -17.88
C LEU A 236 -16.15 -23.94 -19.16
N ASN A 237 -15.39 -22.88 -19.45
CA ASN A 237 -15.53 -22.09 -20.67
C ASN A 237 -15.33 -22.93 -21.95
N GLN A 238 -14.47 -23.94 -21.91
CA GLN A 238 -14.29 -24.87 -23.04
C GLN A 238 -15.53 -25.75 -23.24
N LYS A 239 -16.14 -26.26 -22.16
CA LYS A 239 -17.39 -27.04 -22.25
C LYS A 239 -18.54 -26.19 -22.79
N LEU A 240 -18.57 -24.89 -22.48
CA LEU A 240 -19.58 -23.97 -22.97
C LEU A 240 -19.41 -23.53 -24.44
N LYS A 241 -18.32 -23.92 -25.12
CA LYS A 241 -18.06 -23.52 -26.53
C LYS A 241 -19.16 -23.91 -27.50
N SER A 242 -19.87 -25.01 -27.23
CA SER A 242 -20.97 -25.51 -28.05
C SER A 242 -22.26 -24.70 -27.94
N TYR A 243 -22.35 -23.74 -27.00
CA TYR A 243 -23.56 -22.97 -26.72
C TYR A 243 -23.39 -21.51 -27.16
N PRO A 244 -23.97 -21.09 -28.30
CA PRO A 244 -23.80 -19.73 -28.84
C PRO A 244 -24.33 -18.62 -27.93
N SER A 245 -25.37 -18.91 -27.15
CA SER A 245 -25.95 -18.08 -26.07
C SER A 245 -24.90 -17.56 -25.08
N THR A 246 -23.77 -18.25 -24.92
CA THR A 246 -22.75 -17.97 -23.90
C THR A 246 -21.59 -17.11 -24.39
N ILE A 247 -21.58 -16.64 -25.65
CA ILE A 247 -20.41 -15.95 -26.23
C ILE A 247 -20.05 -14.68 -25.46
N ALA A 248 -21.02 -13.80 -25.16
CA ALA A 248 -20.78 -12.54 -24.45
C ALA A 248 -20.21 -12.79 -23.05
N HIS A 249 -20.84 -13.69 -22.30
CA HIS A 249 -20.37 -14.10 -20.98
C HIS A 249 -18.92 -14.62 -21.00
N ARG A 250 -18.59 -15.48 -21.96
CA ARG A 250 -17.23 -16.00 -22.12
C ARG A 250 -16.20 -14.92 -22.45
N GLN A 251 -16.58 -13.84 -23.14
CA GLN A 251 -15.68 -12.71 -23.42
C GLN A 251 -15.34 -11.95 -22.14
N VAL A 252 -16.33 -11.62 -21.32
CA VAL A 252 -16.10 -10.92 -20.04
C VAL A 252 -15.22 -11.76 -19.11
N LEU A 253 -15.43 -13.08 -19.07
CA LEU A 253 -14.56 -13.98 -18.31
C LEU A 253 -13.11 -13.99 -18.78
N GLN A 254 -12.85 -13.85 -20.07
CA GLN A 254 -11.47 -13.73 -20.58
C GLN A 254 -10.82 -12.42 -20.10
N GLU A 255 -11.58 -11.33 -19.99
CA GLU A 255 -11.10 -10.07 -19.44
C GLU A 255 -10.80 -10.19 -17.94
N ILE A 256 -11.70 -10.83 -17.18
CA ILE A 256 -11.47 -11.16 -15.75
C ILE A 256 -10.19 -11.99 -15.58
N ILE A 257 -10.01 -13.05 -16.38
CA ILE A 257 -8.80 -13.89 -16.35
C ILE A 257 -7.56 -13.06 -16.68
N ALA A 258 -7.63 -12.18 -17.68
CA ALA A 258 -6.48 -11.39 -18.11
C ALA A 258 -5.94 -10.46 -17.01
N ILE A 259 -6.81 -9.88 -16.19
CA ILE A 259 -6.41 -8.97 -15.10
C ILE A 259 -6.04 -9.71 -13.80
N THR A 260 -6.61 -10.90 -13.55
CA THR A 260 -6.43 -11.68 -12.32
C THR A 260 -5.35 -12.75 -12.38
N ARG A 261 -4.89 -13.14 -13.58
CA ARG A 261 -3.85 -14.17 -13.73
C ARG A 261 -2.53 -13.79 -13.06
N PHE A 262 -1.68 -14.80 -12.86
CA PHE A 262 -0.27 -14.61 -12.53
C PHE A 262 0.38 -13.70 -13.60
N ASP A 263 1.24 -12.77 -13.16
CA ASP A 263 1.78 -11.69 -13.98
C ASP A 263 0.74 -10.71 -14.59
N GLY A 264 -0.52 -10.80 -14.20
CA GLY A 264 -1.57 -9.85 -14.54
C GLY A 264 -1.43 -8.51 -13.81
N ASP A 265 -2.25 -7.53 -14.20
CA ASP A 265 -2.17 -6.17 -13.66
C ASP A 265 -2.36 -6.11 -12.14
N ILE A 266 -3.27 -6.92 -11.59
CA ILE A 266 -3.50 -6.98 -10.14
C ILE A 266 -2.27 -7.55 -9.43
N TYR A 267 -1.73 -8.66 -9.94
CA TYR A 267 -0.53 -9.29 -9.39
C TYR A 267 0.65 -8.31 -9.34
N GLN A 268 0.98 -7.68 -10.48
CA GLN A 268 2.10 -6.75 -10.58
C GLN A 268 1.93 -5.56 -9.63
N THR A 269 0.71 -5.00 -9.56
CA THR A 269 0.40 -3.89 -8.64
C THR A 269 0.60 -4.29 -7.18
N LEU A 270 0.21 -5.51 -6.80
CA LEU A 270 0.37 -6.01 -5.43
C LEU A 270 1.84 -6.28 -5.08
N ILE A 271 2.62 -6.85 -5.99
CA ILE A 271 4.05 -7.08 -5.81
C ILE A 271 4.79 -5.75 -5.62
N ASP A 272 4.54 -4.78 -6.51
CA ASP A 272 5.13 -3.45 -6.44
C ASP A 272 4.76 -2.74 -5.13
N ASP A 273 3.52 -2.89 -4.66
CA ASP A 273 3.06 -2.26 -3.42
C ASP A 273 3.71 -2.90 -2.19
N VAL A 274 3.79 -4.23 -2.15
CA VAL A 274 4.50 -4.95 -1.09
C VAL A 274 5.99 -4.62 -1.07
N GLU A 275 6.64 -4.47 -2.23
CA GLU A 275 8.04 -4.06 -2.33
C GLU A 275 8.23 -2.61 -1.87
N THR A 276 7.35 -1.69 -2.31
CA THR A 276 7.36 -0.28 -1.91
C THR A 276 7.21 -0.15 -0.39
N GLU A 277 6.28 -0.90 0.20
CA GLU A 277 6.08 -0.93 1.65
C GLU A 277 7.28 -1.54 2.38
N LYS A 278 7.95 -2.55 1.82
CA LYS A 278 9.22 -3.07 2.37
C LYS A 278 10.32 -2.01 2.35
N LYS A 279 10.43 -1.22 1.28
CA LYS A 279 11.40 -0.11 1.16
C LYS A 279 11.09 1.02 2.14
N LEU A 280 9.82 1.41 2.29
CA LEU A 280 9.38 2.39 3.30
C LEU A 280 9.72 1.92 4.71
N LYS A 281 9.48 0.64 5.02
CA LYS A 281 9.92 0.02 6.27
C LYS A 281 11.43 0.04 6.41
N ALA A 282 12.20 -0.23 5.36
CA ALA A 282 13.66 -0.20 5.42
C ALA A 282 14.22 1.20 5.70
N LEU A 283 13.66 2.26 5.08
CA LEU A 283 14.04 3.65 5.34
C LEU A 283 13.69 4.12 6.76
N THR A 284 12.69 3.52 7.39
CA THR A 284 12.34 3.78 8.79
C THR A 284 13.08 2.87 9.78
N LEU A 285 13.85 1.89 9.27
CA LEU A 285 14.65 0.92 10.02
C LEU A 285 16.16 1.19 9.96
N ASN A 286 16.61 2.03 9.03
CA ASN A 286 17.99 2.51 8.87
C ASN A 286 18.13 3.92 9.44
#